data_AF-A0A535AWZ0-F1
#
_entry.id   AF-A0A535AWZ0-F1
#
_cell.length_a   1.000
_cell.length_b   1.000
_cell.length_c   1.000
_cell.angle_alpha   90.00
_cell.angle_beta   90.00
_cell.angle_gamma   90.00
#
_symmetry.space_group_name_H-M   'P 1'
#
loop_
_entity.id
_entity.type
_entity.pdbx_description
1 polymer ?
#
loop_
_entity_poly.entity_id
_entity_poly.type
_entity_poly.pdbx_seq_one_letter_code
_entity_poly.pdbx_strand_id
1 'polypeptide(L)' 'FPMKPMTEAEAIDQMELLGHSFFLFQDADKDTIALLYRREDGGYAMILPEPE' A
#
# COMPACT_ATOMS: atom_id res chain seq x y z
N PHE A 1 17.04 2.81 -1.97
CA PHE A 1 16.33 3.51 -0.89
C PHE A 1 15.64 2.46 -0.03
N PRO A 2 15.92 2.37 1.28
CA PRO A 2 15.20 1.43 2.14
C PRO A 2 13.73 1.87 2.18
N MET A 3 12.83 1.00 1.73
CA MET A 3 11.40 1.23 1.97
C MET A 3 11.19 1.09 3.47
N LYS A 4 10.67 2.13 4.11
CA LYS A 4 10.31 2.06 5.52
C LYS A 4 9.01 1.25 5.62
N PRO A 5 8.96 0.18 6.44
CA PRO A 5 7.71 -0.52 6.70
C PRO A 5 6.67 0.46 7.24
N MET A 6 5.44 0.37 6.74
CA MET A 6 4.33 1.20 7.16
C MET A 6 3.03 0.40 7.19
N THR A 7 2.06 0.90 7.95
CA THR A 7 0.71 0.33 8.01
C THR A 7 -0.11 0.72 6.78
N GLU A 8 -1.20 0.01 6.53
CA GLU A 8 -2.14 0.33 5.45
C GLU A 8 -2.64 1.78 5.53
N ALA A 9 -2.96 2.27 6.74
CA ALA A 9 -3.43 3.63 6.94
C ALA A 9 -2.38 4.69 6.56
N GLU A 10 -1.12 4.47 6.96
CA GLU A 10 -0.01 5.35 6.58
C GLU A 10 0.25 5.33 5.07
N ALA A 11 0.10 4.16 4.42
CA ALA A 11 0.22 4.03 2.99
C ALA A 11 -0.91 4.77 2.24
N ILE A 12 -2.14 4.71 2.74
CA ILE A 12 -3.27 5.50 2.23
C ILE A 12 -2.96 6.99 2.33
N ASP A 13 -2.56 7.47 3.51
CA ASP A 13 -2.23 8.89 3.72
C ASP A 13 -1.14 9.37 2.76
N GLN A 14 -0.08 8.58 2.56
CA GLN A 14 0.97 8.92 1.60
C GLN A 14 0.49 8.89 0.15
N MET A 15 -0.32 7.89 -0.22
CA MET A 15 -0.89 7.80 -1.56
C MET A 15 -1.75 9.03 -1.88
N GLU A 16 -2.58 9.48 -0.93
CA GLU A 16 -3.40 10.69 -1.06
C GLU A 16 -2.55 11.96 -1.14
N LEU A 17 -1.53 12.09 -0.29
CA LEU A 17 -0.63 13.25 -0.29
C LEU A 17 0.14 13.41 -1.61
N LEU A 18 0.48 12.29 -2.25
CA LEU A 18 1.17 12.26 -3.54
C LEU A 18 0.19 12.35 -4.74
N GLY A 19 -1.12 12.20 -4.49
CA GLY A 19 -2.14 12.18 -5.54
C GLY A 19 -2.02 10.98 -6.48
N HIS A 20 -1.52 9.85 -5.99
CA HIS A 20 -1.40 8.61 -6.77
C HIS A 20 -2.66 7.74 -6.65
N SER A 21 -2.95 6.95 -7.68
CA SER A 21 -4.06 5.99 -7.65
C SER A 21 -3.64 4.62 -7.12
N PHE A 22 -2.32 4.37 -7.05
CA PHE A 22 -1.72 3.17 -6.51
C PHE A 22 -0.42 3.52 -5.77
N PHE A 23 -0.05 2.69 -4.80
CA PHE A 23 1.12 2.90 -3.96
C PHE A 23 1.73 1.56 -3.53
N LEU A 24 3.01 1.37 -3.86
CA LEU A 24 3.76 0.17 -3.47
C LEU A 24 4.55 0.47 -2.18
N PHE A 25 4.37 -0.36 -1.16
CA PHE A 25 5.02 -0.17 0.14
C PHE A 25 5.38 -1.51 0.79
N GLN A 26 6.20 -1.46 1.85
CA GLN A 26 6.45 -2.62 2.70
C GLN A 26 5.45 -2.59 3.86
N ASP A 27 4.60 -3.61 3.94
CA ASP A 27 3.59 -3.77 4.97
C ASP A 27 4.27 -4.16 6.30
N ALA A 28 4.07 -3.34 7.34
CA ALA A 28 4.67 -3.56 8.65
C ALA A 28 4.06 -4.75 9.42
N ASP A 29 2.83 -5.14 9.12
CA ASP A 29 2.12 -6.23 9.81
C ASP A 29 2.41 -7.59 9.15
N LYS A 30 2.65 -7.60 7.83
CA LYS A 30 2.87 -8.81 7.03
C LYS A 30 4.34 -9.05 6.67
N ASP A 31 5.20 -8.09 6.95
CA ASP A 31 6.64 -8.09 6.60
C ASP A 31 6.89 -8.46 5.13
N THR A 32 6.01 -7.98 4.25
CA THR A 32 6.05 -8.24 2.80
C THR A 32 5.72 -6.98 2.03
N ILE A 33 5.96 -6.99 0.72
CA ILE A 33 5.57 -5.89 -0.16
C ILE A 33 4.07 -5.96 -0.42
N ALA A 34 3.41 -4.81 -0.39
CA ALA A 34 1.99 -4.67 -0.68
C ALA A 34 1.77 -3.56 -1.72
N LEU A 35 0.82 -3.78 -2.63
CA LEU A 35 0.35 -2.77 -3.57
C LEU A 35 -1.04 -2.30 -3.15
N LEU A 36 -1.12 -1.08 -2.64
CA LEU A 36 -2.38 -0.39 -2.38
C LEU A 36 -2.88 0.25 -3.66
N TYR A 37 -4.19 0.21 -3.91
CA TYR A 37 -4.82 0.94 -5.00
C TYR A 37 -6.23 1.42 -4.66
N ARG A 38 -6.63 2.53 -5.27
CA ARG A 38 -8.00 3.04 -5.19
C ARG A 38 -8.88 2.28 -6.18
N ARG A 39 -9.98 1.74 -5.69
CA ARG A 39 -11.02 1.11 -6.50
C ARG A 39 -11.92 2.16 -7.14
N GLU A 40 -12.47 1.84 -8.30
CA GLU A 40 -13.42 2.71 -9.01
C GLU A 40 -14.73 2.92 -8.24
N ASP A 41 -15.09 1.99 -7.34
CA ASP A 41 -16.31 2.03 -6.53
C ASP A 41 -16.17 2.80 -5.20
N GLY A 42 -15.03 3.47 -4.98
CA GLY A 42 -14.86 4.41 -3.85
C GLY A 42 -14.24 3.81 -2.58
N GLY A 43 -13.49 2.72 -2.71
CA GLY A 43 -12.72 2.13 -1.61
C GLY A 43 -11.23 1.96 -1.93
N TYR A 44 -10.49 1.40 -0.97
CA TYR A 44 -9.11 0.96 -1.17
C TYR A 44 -9.05 -0.57 -1.16
N ALA A 45 -8.11 -1.12 -1.92
CA ALA A 45 -7.79 -2.53 -1.89
C ALA A 45 -6.27 -2.71 -1.94
N MET A 46 -5.84 -3.86 -1.42
CA MET A 46 -4.44 -4.22 -1.32
C MET A 46 -4.20 -5.54 -2.02
N ILE A 47 -3.14 -5.61 -2.82
CA ILE A 47 -2.64 -6.85 -3.42
C ILE A 47 -1.37 -7.24 -2.68
N LEU A 48 -1.32 -8.49 -2.26
CA LEU A 48 -0.17 -9.11 -1.63
C LEU A 48 0.43 -10.15 -2.58
N PRO A 49 1.76 -10.31 -2.62
CA PRO A 49 2.38 -11.42 -3.31
C PRO A 49 1.98 -12.73 -2.63
N GLU A 50 1.77 -13.77 -3.42
CA GLU A 50 1.64 -15.12 -2.87
C GLU A 50 2.96 -15.50 -2.18
N PRO A 51 2.91 -16.01 -0.94
CA PRO A 51 4.09 -16.60 -0.33
C PRO A 51 4.48 -17.86 -1.12
N GLU A 52 5.76 -17.98 -1.48
CA GLU A 52 6.33 -19.21 -2.08
C GLU A 52 6.28 -20.40 -1.10
#